data_AF-A0A965NPI2-F1
#
_entry.id   AF-A0A965NPI2-F1
#
_cell.length_a   1.000
_cell.length_b   1.000
_cell.length_c   1.000
_cell.angle_alpha   90.00
_cell.angle_beta   90.00
_cell.angle_gamma   90.00
#
_symmetry.space_group_name_H-M   'P 1'
#
loop_
_entity.id
_entity.type
_entity.pdbx_description
1 polymer ?
#
loop_
_entity_poly.entity_id
_entity_poly.type
_entity_poly.pdbx_seq_one_letter_code
_entity_poly.pdbx_strand_id
1 'polypeptide(L)'
;MKYLLLALLAPWVFLATLIMAATNDELELERLNQIEAELSLQREWAEYRWNKTNSECYAKFFVNSCLADARAKYRREIDPIRAQEVLLNENQRIFKDRIKTQRDAQRAAERADPKRSQERADNEKAFQQKQKEAAARAADLEERRKDAPRRAQENKSGVKLD
;
A
#
# COMPACT_ATOMS: atom_id res chain seq x y z
N MET A 1 26.27 43.80 3.44
CA MET A 1 25.39 43.44 2.31
C MET A 1 25.56 42.01 1.78
N LYS A 2 26.76 41.43 1.72
CA LYS A 2 26.97 40.04 1.22
C LYS A 2 26.33 38.94 2.10
N TYR A 3 26.24 39.16 3.41
CA TYR A 3 25.68 38.17 4.36
C TYR A 3 24.14 38.11 4.39
N LEU A 4 23.43 39.19 3.99
CA LEU A 4 21.96 39.19 3.92
C LEU A 4 21.42 38.42 2.71
N LEU A 5 22.16 38.41 1.59
CA LEU A 5 21.81 37.60 0.41
C LEU A 5 22.02 36.10 0.63
N LEU A 6 23.02 35.71 1.42
CA LEU A 6 23.26 34.31 1.80
C LEU A 6 22.21 33.76 2.78
N ALA A 7 21.67 34.61 3.67
CA ALA A 7 20.64 34.21 4.64
C ALA A 7 19.27 33.91 3.99
N LEU A 8 18.96 34.53 2.85
CA LEU A 8 17.70 34.29 2.10
C LEU A 8 17.75 33.04 1.21
N LEU A 9 18.94 32.59 0.81
CA LEU A 9 19.14 31.38 0.00
C LEU A 9 19.19 30.10 0.85
N ALA A 10 19.64 30.19 2.10
CA ALA A 10 19.77 29.06 3.02
C ALA A 10 18.46 28.25 3.23
N PRO A 11 17.27 28.85 3.46
CA PRO A 11 16.03 28.09 3.62
C PRO A 11 15.56 27.40 2.33
N TRP A 12 15.90 27.94 1.15
CA TRP A 12 15.56 27.31 -0.15
C TRP A 12 16.45 26.10 -0.44
N VAL A 13 17.73 26.16 -0.07
CA VAL A 13 18.66 25.03 -0.20
C VAL A 13 18.24 23.86 0.70
N PHE A 14 17.77 24.13 1.92
CA PHE A 14 17.32 23.08 2.85
C PHE A 14 16.02 22.38 2.43
N LEU A 15 15.10 23.08 1.76
CA LEU A 15 13.85 22.47 1.29
C LEU A 15 14.08 21.59 0.04
N ALA A 16 15.00 21.99 -0.84
CA ALA A 16 15.35 21.22 -2.04
C ALA A 16 16.04 19.88 -1.73
N THR A 17 16.89 19.82 -0.70
CA THR A 17 17.59 18.58 -0.33
C THR A 17 16.64 17.51 0.25
N LEU A 18 15.58 17.91 0.95
CA LEU A 18 14.61 16.96 1.51
C LEU A 18 13.76 16.26 0.42
N ILE A 19 13.35 17.00 -0.61
CA ILE A 19 12.52 16.47 -1.70
C ILE A 19 13.32 15.50 -2.58
N MET A 20 14.60 15.79 -2.83
CA MET A 20 15.48 14.90 -3.61
C MET A 20 15.82 13.59 -2.90
N ALA A 21 15.89 13.57 -1.57
CA ALA A 21 16.19 12.35 -0.82
C ALA A 21 15.07 11.30 -0.93
N ALA A 22 13.81 11.72 -0.91
CA ALA A 22 12.66 10.81 -0.99
C ALA A 22 12.56 10.11 -2.36
N THR A 23 12.84 10.81 -3.45
CA THR A 23 12.82 10.21 -4.80
C THR A 23 13.98 9.24 -5.02
N ASN A 24 15.12 9.50 -4.40
CA ASN A 24 16.29 8.63 -4.51
C ASN A 24 16.08 7.29 -3.81
N ASP A 25 15.46 7.27 -2.62
CA ASP A 25 15.18 6.02 -1.90
C ASP A 25 14.17 5.14 -2.67
N GLU A 26 13.17 5.72 -3.33
CA GLU A 26 12.21 4.98 -4.16
C GLU A 26 12.86 4.42 -5.43
N LEU A 27 13.71 5.20 -6.10
CA LEU A 27 14.44 4.76 -7.29
C LEU A 27 15.44 3.63 -6.97
N GLU A 28 16.19 3.75 -5.89
CA GLU A 28 17.10 2.68 -5.44
C GLU A 28 16.33 1.41 -5.06
N LEU A 29 15.16 1.54 -4.44
CA LEU A 29 14.30 0.40 -4.15
C LEU A 29 13.83 -0.30 -5.44
N GLU A 30 13.45 0.47 -6.46
CA GLU A 30 13.07 -0.08 -7.77
C GLU A 30 14.23 -0.82 -8.43
N ARG A 31 15.43 -0.24 -8.40
CA ARG A 31 16.65 -0.90 -8.88
C ARG A 31 16.92 -2.22 -8.14
N LEU A 32 16.78 -2.23 -6.81
CA LEU A 32 16.93 -3.47 -6.03
C LEU A 32 15.87 -4.52 -6.41
N ASN A 33 14.63 -4.12 -6.71
CA ASN A 33 13.60 -5.03 -7.17
C ASN A 33 13.93 -5.64 -8.56
N GLN A 34 14.57 -4.87 -9.44
CA GLN A 34 15.05 -5.39 -10.73
C GLN A 34 16.14 -6.45 -10.53
N ILE A 35 17.10 -6.20 -9.64
CA ILE A 35 18.14 -7.19 -9.30
C ILE A 35 17.52 -8.44 -8.66
N GLU A 36 16.50 -8.29 -7.82
CA GLU A 36 15.76 -9.43 -7.25
C GLU A 36 15.14 -10.30 -8.36
N ALA A 37 14.54 -9.68 -9.39
CA ALA A 37 13.96 -10.39 -10.52
C ALA A 37 15.01 -11.13 -11.37
N GLU A 38 16.21 -10.57 -11.51
CA GLU A 38 17.32 -11.26 -12.18
C GLU A 38 17.82 -12.46 -11.38
N LEU A 39 18.01 -12.30 -10.06
CA LEU A 39 18.44 -13.38 -9.17
C LEU A 39 17.39 -14.50 -9.08
N SER A 40 16.10 -14.16 -9.06
CA SER A 40 15.02 -15.14 -9.06
C SER A 40 15.02 -15.96 -10.35
N LEU A 41 15.21 -15.33 -11.49
CA LEU A 41 15.35 -16.02 -12.78
C LEU A 41 16.57 -16.96 -12.76
N GLN A 42 17.72 -16.51 -12.26
CA GLN A 42 18.92 -17.35 -12.16
C GLN A 42 18.68 -18.58 -11.26
N ARG A 43 18.01 -18.38 -10.13
CA ARG A 43 17.61 -19.47 -9.23
C ARG A 43 16.70 -20.48 -9.93
N GLU A 44 15.67 -20.00 -10.62
CA GLU A 44 14.72 -20.86 -11.34
C GLU A 44 15.43 -21.71 -12.40
N TRP A 45 16.41 -21.14 -13.12
CA TRP A 45 17.23 -21.89 -14.07
C TRP A 45 18.11 -22.94 -13.39
N ALA A 46 18.69 -22.65 -12.23
CA ALA A 46 19.45 -23.63 -11.45
C ALA A 46 18.55 -24.76 -10.93
N GLU A 47 17.35 -24.43 -10.44
CA GLU A 47 16.35 -25.40 -10.01
C GLU A 47 15.87 -26.28 -11.17
N TYR A 48 15.63 -25.70 -12.35
CA TYR A 48 15.28 -26.45 -13.55
C TYR A 48 16.36 -27.45 -13.93
N ARG A 49 17.64 -27.02 -14.00
CA ARG A 49 18.78 -27.91 -14.32
C ARG A 49 18.93 -29.02 -13.28
N TRP A 50 18.78 -28.68 -12.01
CA TRP A 50 18.79 -29.64 -10.91
C TRP A 50 17.66 -30.68 -11.05
N ASN A 51 16.41 -30.24 -11.23
CA ASN A 51 15.26 -31.12 -11.35
C ASN A 51 15.39 -32.07 -12.55
N LYS A 52 15.86 -31.56 -13.69
CA LYS A 52 16.16 -32.37 -14.87
C LYS A 52 17.22 -33.44 -14.55
N THR A 53 18.37 -33.03 -14.04
CA THR A 53 19.48 -33.96 -13.72
C THR A 53 19.06 -34.99 -12.68
N ASN A 54 18.29 -34.57 -11.66
CA ASN A 54 17.75 -35.42 -10.62
C ASN A 54 16.83 -36.50 -11.21
N SER A 55 15.95 -36.13 -12.14
CA SER A 55 15.09 -37.09 -12.84
C SER A 55 15.90 -38.08 -13.70
N GLU A 56 16.93 -37.61 -14.40
CA GLU A 56 17.81 -38.44 -15.23
C GLU A 56 18.65 -39.41 -14.39
N CYS A 57 18.97 -39.08 -13.13
CA CYS A 57 19.72 -39.97 -12.25
C CYS A 57 18.98 -41.29 -11.96
N TYR A 58 17.64 -41.28 -11.93
CA TYR A 58 16.85 -42.48 -11.68
C TYR A 58 16.89 -43.48 -12.85
N ALA A 59 17.32 -43.06 -14.04
CA ALA A 59 17.53 -43.95 -15.18
C ALA A 59 18.92 -44.63 -15.17
N LYS A 60 19.78 -44.33 -14.20
CA LYS A 60 21.16 -44.85 -14.13
C LYS A 60 21.29 -45.99 -13.14
N PHE A 61 22.27 -46.85 -13.36
CA PHE A 61 22.58 -47.95 -12.44
C PHE A 61 23.06 -47.44 -11.06
N PHE A 62 23.95 -46.45 -11.04
CA PHE A 62 24.50 -45.86 -9.81
C PHE A 62 23.72 -44.61 -9.37
N VAL A 63 22.41 -44.75 -9.10
CA VAL A 63 21.51 -43.63 -8.75
C VAL A 63 22.06 -42.77 -7.60
N ASN A 64 22.46 -43.39 -6.48
CA ASN A 64 22.92 -42.68 -5.29
C ASN A 64 24.15 -41.81 -5.55
N SER A 65 25.12 -42.30 -6.33
CA SER A 65 26.29 -41.52 -6.72
C SER A 65 25.90 -40.34 -7.61
N CYS A 66 25.02 -40.58 -8.59
CA CYS A 66 24.52 -39.53 -9.48
C CYS A 66 23.79 -38.43 -8.71
N LEU A 67 22.93 -38.80 -7.75
CA LEU A 67 22.19 -37.86 -6.91
C LEU A 67 23.13 -37.01 -6.03
N ALA A 68 24.18 -37.63 -5.48
CA ALA A 68 25.18 -36.91 -4.68
C ALA A 68 25.92 -35.86 -5.52
N ASP A 69 26.37 -36.23 -6.72
CA ASP A 69 27.06 -35.34 -7.64
C ASP A 69 26.17 -34.20 -8.13
N ALA A 70 24.94 -34.53 -8.51
CA ALA A 70 23.98 -33.54 -8.96
C ALA A 70 23.65 -32.54 -7.82
N ARG A 71 23.55 -33.01 -6.56
CA ARG A 71 23.30 -32.14 -5.40
C ARG A 71 24.50 -31.26 -5.11
N ALA A 72 25.72 -31.78 -5.28
CA ALA A 72 26.94 -31.00 -5.15
C ALA A 72 27.02 -29.89 -6.20
N LYS A 73 26.65 -30.18 -7.46
CA LYS A 73 26.57 -29.17 -8.53
C LYS A 73 25.51 -28.11 -8.22
N TYR A 74 24.30 -28.53 -7.86
CA TYR A 74 23.23 -27.60 -7.51
C TYR A 74 23.63 -26.66 -6.37
N ARG A 75 24.25 -27.17 -5.30
CA ARG A 75 24.74 -26.33 -4.19
C ARG A 75 25.75 -25.28 -4.66
N ARG A 76 26.72 -25.65 -5.50
CA ARG A 76 27.69 -24.70 -6.05
C ARG A 76 27.04 -23.58 -6.87
N GLU A 77 25.93 -23.85 -7.54
CA GLU A 77 25.18 -22.85 -8.32
C GLU A 77 24.28 -21.99 -7.41
N ILE A 78 23.54 -22.60 -6.48
CA ILE A 78 22.50 -21.89 -5.70
C ILE A 78 23.05 -21.13 -4.49
N ASP A 79 24.11 -21.62 -3.85
CA ASP A 79 24.68 -20.99 -2.64
C ASP A 79 25.11 -19.53 -2.89
N PRO A 80 25.82 -19.16 -3.98
CA PRO A 80 26.16 -17.76 -4.24
C PRO A 80 24.94 -16.91 -4.61
N ILE A 81 23.90 -17.47 -5.23
CA ILE A 81 22.65 -16.76 -5.52
C ILE A 81 21.93 -16.42 -4.22
N ARG A 82 21.78 -17.40 -3.32
CA ARG A 82 21.16 -17.20 -2.00
C ARG A 82 21.91 -16.19 -1.14
N ALA A 83 23.25 -16.22 -1.17
CA ALA A 83 24.05 -15.23 -0.46
C ALA A 83 23.77 -13.80 -0.96
N GLN A 84 23.63 -13.62 -2.28
CA GLN A 84 23.25 -12.34 -2.88
C GLN A 84 21.81 -11.93 -2.52
N GLU A 85 20.86 -12.85 -2.58
CA GLU A 85 19.45 -12.61 -2.18
C GLU A 85 19.35 -12.14 -0.72
N VAL A 86 20.12 -12.73 0.21
CA VAL A 86 20.13 -12.31 1.63
C VAL A 86 20.61 -10.86 1.77
N LEU A 87 21.71 -10.50 1.11
CA LEU A 87 22.24 -9.13 1.16
C LEU A 87 21.28 -8.13 0.49
N LEU A 88 20.67 -8.52 -0.63
CA LEU A 88 19.69 -7.70 -1.33
C LEU A 88 18.45 -7.45 -0.47
N ASN A 89 17.91 -8.49 0.16
CA ASN A 89 16.74 -8.40 1.04
C ASN A 89 16.99 -7.49 2.24
N GLU A 90 18.19 -7.53 2.82
CA GLU A 90 18.58 -6.61 3.89
C GLU A 90 18.60 -5.16 3.41
N ASN A 91 19.20 -4.89 2.24
CA ASN A 91 19.19 -3.55 1.66
C ASN A 91 17.78 -3.04 1.37
N GLN A 92 16.91 -3.87 0.78
CA GLN A 92 15.52 -3.51 0.54
C GLN A 92 14.78 -3.16 1.83
N ARG A 93 15.03 -3.87 2.95
CA ARG A 93 14.43 -3.54 4.26
C ARG A 93 14.82 -2.14 4.72
N ILE A 94 16.10 -1.77 4.57
CA ILE A 94 16.60 -0.44 4.95
C ILE A 94 15.91 0.66 4.14
N PHE A 95 15.76 0.49 2.82
CA PHE A 95 15.06 1.48 1.98
C PHE A 95 13.56 1.54 2.29
N LYS A 96 12.89 0.39 2.44
CA LYS A 96 11.46 0.33 2.81
C LYS A 96 11.19 1.02 4.15
N ASP A 97 12.08 0.86 5.14
CA ASP A 97 11.94 1.49 6.45
C ASP A 97 12.14 3.01 6.39
N ARG A 98 13.13 3.49 5.62
CA ARG A 98 13.34 4.93 5.39
C ARG A 98 12.13 5.58 4.71
N ILE A 99 11.64 4.98 3.62
CA ILE A 99 10.45 5.45 2.89
C ILE A 99 9.24 5.47 3.83
N LYS A 100 9.03 4.40 4.61
CA LYS A 100 7.94 4.32 5.59
C LYS A 100 8.04 5.45 6.61
N THR A 101 9.22 5.66 7.19
CA THR A 101 9.47 6.71 8.18
C THR A 101 9.16 8.10 7.62
N GLN A 102 9.60 8.39 6.39
CA GLN A 102 9.30 9.65 5.71
C GLN A 102 7.78 9.83 5.49
N ARG A 103 7.08 8.79 5.01
CA ARG A 103 5.62 8.82 4.80
C ARG A 103 4.82 8.91 6.09
N ASP A 104 5.30 8.31 7.17
CA ASP A 104 4.68 8.42 8.49
C ASP A 104 4.84 9.84 9.05
N ALA A 105 6.01 10.45 8.88
CA ALA A 105 6.25 11.85 9.25
C ALA A 105 5.36 12.82 8.45
N GLN A 106 5.22 12.61 7.14
CA GLN A 106 4.30 13.39 6.29
C GLN A 106 2.84 13.26 6.76
N ARG A 107 2.37 12.03 6.99
CA ARG A 107 1.01 11.79 7.50
C ARG A 107 0.79 12.37 8.90
N ALA A 108 1.81 12.38 9.75
CA ALA A 108 1.73 13.04 11.06
C ALA A 108 1.60 14.57 10.91
N ALA A 109 2.40 15.18 10.04
CA ALA A 109 2.33 16.60 9.73
C ALA A 109 0.97 17.00 9.14
N GLU A 110 0.44 16.24 8.18
CA GLU A 110 -0.89 16.45 7.60
C GLU A 110 -2.02 16.35 8.64
N ARG A 111 -1.91 15.41 9.60
CA ARG A 111 -2.89 15.29 10.68
C ARG A 111 -2.81 16.46 11.67
N ALA A 112 -1.61 16.96 11.93
CA ALA A 112 -1.38 18.11 12.80
C ALA A 112 -1.81 19.44 12.17
N ASP A 113 -2.06 19.49 10.84
CA ASP A 113 -2.55 20.68 10.16
C ASP A 113 -3.90 21.13 10.79
N PRO A 114 -3.97 22.36 11.35
CA PRO A 114 -5.18 22.87 11.98
C PRO A 114 -6.37 22.93 11.02
N LYS A 115 -6.15 23.17 9.72
CA LYS A 115 -7.23 23.18 8.72
C LYS A 115 -7.86 21.80 8.59
N ARG A 116 -7.03 20.76 8.46
CA ARG A 116 -7.47 19.36 8.43
C ARG A 116 -8.18 18.96 9.71
N SER A 117 -7.74 19.49 10.86
CA SER A 117 -8.40 19.25 12.14
C SER A 117 -9.80 19.85 12.20
N GLN A 118 -9.95 21.10 11.74
CA GLN A 118 -11.25 21.76 11.64
C GLN A 118 -12.17 21.05 10.66
N GLU A 119 -11.68 20.67 9.48
CA GLU A 119 -12.43 19.88 8.50
C GLU A 119 -12.95 18.57 9.10
N ARG A 120 -12.15 17.85 9.91
CA ARG A 120 -12.60 16.63 10.59
C ARG A 120 -13.74 16.91 11.56
N ALA A 121 -13.62 17.96 12.37
CA ALA A 121 -14.65 18.34 13.34
C ALA A 121 -15.95 18.75 12.66
N ASP A 122 -15.86 19.48 11.54
CA ASP A 122 -17.03 19.94 10.80
C ASP A 122 -17.70 18.80 10.02
N ASN A 123 -16.92 17.88 9.46
CA ASN A 123 -17.45 16.66 8.86
C ASN A 123 -18.19 15.79 9.89
N GLU A 124 -17.66 15.66 11.11
CA GLU A 124 -18.32 14.93 12.18
C GLU A 124 -19.66 15.59 12.57
N LYS A 125 -19.68 16.92 12.76
CA LYS A 125 -20.93 17.66 13.02
C LYS A 125 -21.93 17.48 11.88
N ALA A 126 -21.50 17.62 10.63
CA ALA A 126 -22.36 17.49 9.46
C ALA A 126 -22.93 16.07 9.34
N PHE A 127 -22.13 15.04 9.66
CA PHE A 127 -22.59 13.65 9.70
C PHE A 127 -23.67 13.47 10.77
N GLN A 128 -23.43 13.93 12.00
CA GLN A 128 -24.40 13.83 13.08
C GLN A 128 -25.71 14.56 12.76
N GLN A 129 -25.62 15.72 12.13
CA GLN A 129 -26.78 16.48 11.69
C GLN A 129 -27.59 15.72 10.62
N LYS A 130 -26.92 15.16 9.62
CA LYS A 130 -27.56 14.33 8.59
C LYS A 130 -28.24 13.10 9.18
N GLN A 131 -27.64 12.47 10.19
CA GLN A 131 -28.25 11.32 10.88
C GLN A 131 -29.55 11.72 11.59
N LYS A 132 -29.58 12.87 12.27
CA LYS A 132 -30.79 13.40 12.91
C LYS A 132 -31.87 13.73 11.88
N GLU A 133 -31.51 14.39 10.78
CA GLU A 133 -32.44 14.74 9.70
C GLU A 133 -32.98 13.50 8.98
N ALA A 134 -32.17 12.47 8.80
CA ALA A 134 -32.60 11.19 8.26
C ALA A 134 -33.61 10.51 9.20
N ALA A 135 -33.33 10.50 10.51
CA ALA A 135 -34.24 9.95 11.51
C ALA A 135 -35.57 10.74 11.57
N ALA A 136 -35.51 12.07 11.53
CA ALA A 136 -36.71 12.92 11.52
C ALA A 136 -37.56 12.70 10.25
N ARG A 137 -36.94 12.62 9.08
CA ARG A 137 -37.65 12.32 7.83
C ARG A 137 -38.25 10.91 7.83
N ALA A 138 -37.56 9.92 8.41
CA ALA A 138 -38.12 8.58 8.54
C ALA A 138 -39.36 8.57 9.46
N ALA A 139 -39.32 9.32 10.56
CA ALA A 139 -40.46 9.46 11.46
C ALA A 139 -41.66 10.16 10.80
N ASP A 140 -41.43 11.27 10.10
CA ASP A 140 -42.47 11.99 9.35
C ASP A 140 -43.14 11.10 8.28
N LEU A 141 -42.33 10.35 7.51
CA LEU A 141 -42.86 9.43 6.51
C LEU A 141 -43.73 8.34 7.14
N GLU A 142 -43.37 7.84 8.32
CA GLU A 142 -44.15 6.85 9.04
C GLU A 142 -45.48 7.42 9.55
N GLU A 143 -45.49 8.64 10.07
CA GLU A 143 -46.73 9.34 10.45
C GLU A 143 -47.64 9.54 9.22
N ARG A 144 -47.07 10.01 8.11
CA ARG A 144 -47.81 10.22 6.86
C ARG A 144 -48.36 8.92 6.27
N ARG A 145 -47.71 7.77 6.51
CA ARG A 145 -48.21 6.44 6.15
C ARG A 145 -49.40 6.02 7.01
N LYS A 146 -49.34 6.25 8.32
CA LYS A 146 -50.46 5.97 9.26
C LYS A 146 -51.68 6.84 8.97
N ASP A 147 -51.45 8.09 8.55
CA ASP A 147 -52.49 9.06 8.27
C ASP A 147 -53.10 8.94 6.85
N ALA A 148 -52.41 8.25 5.93
CA ALA A 148 -52.87 8.01 4.57
C ALA A 148 -54.29 7.40 4.45
N PRO A 149 -54.69 6.37 5.22
CA PRO A 149 -56.05 5.83 5.15
C PRO A 149 -57.13 6.83 5.58
N ARG A 150 -56.87 7.65 6.60
CA ARG A 150 -57.80 8.71 7.04
C ARG A 150 -57.98 9.76 5.93
N ARG A 151 -56.88 10.29 5.39
CA ARG A 151 -56.92 11.23 4.24
C ARG A 151 -57.61 10.63 3.00
N ALA A 152 -57.45 9.33 2.75
CA ALA A 152 -58.14 8.64 1.66
C ALA A 152 -59.66 8.54 1.88
N GLN A 153 -60.11 8.36 3.13
CA GLN A 153 -61.53 8.36 3.48
C GLN A 153 -62.14 9.77 3.39
N GLU A 154 -61.46 10.80 3.91
CA GLU A 154 -61.90 12.20 3.85
C GLU A 154 -62.03 12.71 2.40
N ASN A 155 -61.10 12.35 1.52
CA ASN A 155 -61.22 12.68 0.09
C ASN A 155 -62.38 11.94 -0.58
N LYS A 156 -62.65 10.68 -0.21
CA LYS A 156 -63.80 9.93 -0.76
C LYS A 156 -65.16 10.46 -0.27
N SER A 157 -65.24 10.95 0.96
CA SER A 157 -66.47 11.54 1.50
C SER A 157 -66.71 12.96 1.01
N GLY A 158 -65.65 13.75 0.79
CA GLY A 158 -65.73 15.12 0.24
C GLY A 158 -66.04 15.19 -1.26
N VAL A 159 -65.83 14.11 -2.02
CA VAL A 159 -66.19 14.00 -3.45
C VAL A 159 -67.70 13.71 -3.66
N LYS A 160 -68.50 13.64 -2.59
CA LYS A 160 -69.97 13.70 -2.70
C LYS A 160 -70.44 15.16 -2.74
N LEU A 161 -70.16 15.85 -3.84
CA LEU A 161 -70.87 17.07 -4.23
C LEU A 161 -71.45 16.80 -5.63
N ASP A 162 -72.78 16.72 -5.65
CA ASP A 162 -73.74 16.59 -6.76
C ASP A 162 -73.65 15.37 -7.70
#